data_AF-A0A2J5PSB4-F1
#
_entry.id   AF-A0A2J5PSB4-F1
#
_cell.length_a   1.000
_cell.length_b   1.000
_cell.length_c   1.000
_cell.angle_alpha   90.00
_cell.angle_beta   90.00
_cell.angle_gamma   90.00
#
_symmetry.space_group_name_H-M   'P 1'
#
loop_
_entity.id
_entity.type
_entity.pdbx_description
1 polymer ?
#
loop_
_entity_poly.entity_id
_entity_poly.type
_entity_poly.pdbx_seq_one_letter_code
_entity_poly.pdbx_strand_id
1 'polypeptide(L)'
;FAAAVLALSAQSAAFYAEVYRGGIQSIGAGQWEGAKALGMSRATALRRVIFPQALRRMIPPFLERSFELLKSTALASSLAYSELLYQAMQINSQTYRPLEVYSLIAVMYFTLLLIISQGSQLLERRLAVSDSR
;
A
#
# COMPACT_ATOMS: atom_id res chain seq x y z
N PHE A 1 22.76 6.71 4.50
CA PHE A 1 21.79 6.08 5.41
C PHE A 1 20.91 7.13 6.12
N ALA A 2 21.45 7.97 7.00
CA ALA A 2 20.66 8.97 7.75
C ALA A 2 19.84 9.95 6.86
N ALA A 3 20.44 10.48 5.78
CA ALA A 3 19.74 11.37 4.84
C ALA A 3 18.55 10.69 4.14
N ALA A 4 18.69 9.41 3.77
CA ALA A 4 17.62 8.64 3.14
C ALA A 4 16.46 8.36 4.13
N VAL A 5 16.78 8.06 5.39
CA VAL A 5 15.78 7.87 6.45
C VAL A 5 14.99 9.16 6.69
N LEU A 6 15.67 10.30 6.77
CA LEU A 6 15.03 11.60 6.97
C LEU A 6 14.12 11.97 5.79
N ALA A 7 14.61 11.82 4.56
CA ALA A 7 13.83 12.12 3.36
C ALA A 7 12.55 11.27 3.27
N LEU A 8 12.67 9.95 3.46
CA LEU A 8 11.52 9.03 3.39
C LEU A 8 10.53 9.26 4.53
N SER A 9 11.02 9.54 5.74
CA SER A 9 10.17 9.81 6.90
C SER A 9 9.40 11.11 6.73
N ALA A 10 10.07 12.18 6.26
CA ALA A 10 9.43 13.47 6.01
C ALA A 10 8.35 13.37 4.92
N GLN A 11 8.66 12.68 3.81
CA GLN A 11 7.70 12.48 2.74
C GLN A 11 6.49 11.66 3.20
N SER A 12 6.72 10.59 3.97
CA SER A 12 5.64 9.76 4.51
C SER A 12 4.78 10.55 5.51
N ALA A 13 5.41 11.35 6.39
CA ALA A 13 4.70 12.19 7.34
C ALA A 13 3.80 13.22 6.65
N ALA A 14 4.28 13.85 5.56
CA ALA A 14 3.50 14.79 4.77
C ALA A 14 2.27 14.12 4.13
N PHE A 15 2.45 12.92 3.55
CA PHE A 15 1.34 12.14 3.00
C PHE A 15 0.29 11.82 4.05
N TYR A 16 0.70 11.25 5.20
CA TYR A 16 -0.24 10.92 6.27
C TYR A 16 -0.95 12.15 6.81
N ALA A 17 -0.24 13.27 7.02
CA ALA A 17 -0.82 14.52 7.48
C ALA A 17 -1.94 15.02 6.55
N GLU A 18 -1.73 14.92 5.24
CA GLU A 18 -2.73 15.32 4.25
C GLU A 18 -3.95 14.40 4.24
N VAL A 19 -3.75 13.08 4.41
CA VAL A 19 -4.85 12.12 4.55
C VAL A 19 -5.66 12.38 5.83
N TYR A 20 -5.00 12.67 6.96
CA TYR A 20 -5.67 13.05 8.20
C TYR A 20 -6.47 14.35 8.04
N ARG A 21 -5.87 15.36 7.41
CA ARG A 21 -6.50 16.67 7.16
C ARG A 21 -7.69 16.53 6.22
N GLY A 22 -7.51 15.87 5.08
CA GLY A 22 -8.54 15.63 4.08
C GLY A 22 -9.69 14.78 4.62
N GLY A 23 -9.38 13.73 5.38
CA GLY A 23 -10.39 12.87 6.01
C GLY A 23 -11.28 13.63 6.99
N ILE A 24 -10.71 14.49 7.84
CA ILE A 24 -11.49 15.32 8.78
C ILE A 24 -12.29 16.38 8.03
N GLN A 25 -11.70 17.06 7.04
CA GLN A 25 -12.38 18.11 6.26
C GLN A 25 -13.50 17.56 5.37
N SER A 26 -13.42 16.30 4.98
CA SER A 26 -14.48 15.67 4.17
C SER A 26 -15.81 15.58 4.93
N ILE A 27 -15.79 15.57 6.26
CA ILE A 27 -17.01 15.46 7.08
C ILE A 27 -17.84 16.73 6.96
N GLY A 28 -19.09 16.58 6.53
CA GLY A 28 -19.99 17.69 6.27
C GLY A 28 -20.23 18.56 7.51
N ALA A 29 -20.42 19.86 7.28
CA ALA A 29 -20.61 20.86 8.34
C ALA A 29 -21.78 20.51 9.30
N GLY A 30 -22.84 19.87 8.81
CA GLY A 30 -23.98 19.47 9.64
C GLY A 30 -23.64 18.52 10.80
N GLN A 31 -22.62 17.66 10.67
CA GLN A 31 -22.16 16.82 11.79
C GLN A 31 -21.48 17.64 12.89
N TRP A 32 -20.74 18.68 12.49
CA TRP A 32 -20.11 19.63 13.41
C TRP A 32 -21.14 20.52 14.11
N GLU A 33 -22.09 21.04 13.35
CA GLU A 33 -23.19 21.88 13.85
C GLU A 33 -24.11 21.08 14.77
N GLY A 34 -24.46 19.83 14.42
CA GLY A 34 -25.26 18.94 15.25
C GLY A 34 -24.58 18.59 16.58
N ALA A 35 -23.28 18.27 16.55
CA ALA A 35 -22.52 18.03 17.78
C ALA A 35 -22.47 19.29 18.67
N LYS A 36 -22.33 20.48 18.06
CA LYS A 36 -22.35 21.76 18.78
C LYS A 36 -23.74 22.07 19.36
N ALA A 37 -24.82 21.77 18.65
CA ALA A 37 -26.19 21.94 19.12
C ALA A 37 -26.51 21.02 20.32
N LEU A 38 -25.88 19.84 20.39
CA LEU A 38 -25.94 18.93 21.54
C LEU A 38 -25.01 19.35 22.69
N GLY A 39 -24.39 20.55 22.64
CA GLY A 39 -23.51 21.06 23.68
C GLY A 39 -22.14 20.40 23.77
N MET A 40 -21.72 19.63 22.75
CA MET A 40 -20.42 18.97 22.78
C MET A 40 -19.28 19.97 22.61
N SER A 41 -18.24 19.85 23.44
CA SER A 41 -16.97 20.54 23.21
C SER A 41 -16.30 20.03 21.93
N ARG A 42 -15.48 20.87 21.28
CA ARG A 42 -14.80 20.51 20.01
C ARG A 42 -14.01 19.20 20.11
N ALA A 43 -13.34 18.95 21.24
CA ALA A 43 -12.60 17.72 21.48
C ALA A 43 -13.54 16.49 21.59
N THR A 44 -14.69 16.65 22.25
CA THR A 44 -15.70 15.59 22.40
C THR A 44 -16.36 15.26 21.06
N ALA A 45 -16.74 16.29 20.31
CA ALA A 45 -17.28 16.15 18.97
C ALA A 45 -16.27 15.44 18.06
N LEU A 46 -15.02 15.90 18.06
CA LEU A 46 -13.95 15.28 17.28
C LEU A 46 -13.81 13.80 17.62
N ARG A 47 -13.68 13.44 18.89
CA ARG A 47 -13.44 12.05 19.30
C ARG A 47 -14.63 11.13 19.07
N ARG A 48 -15.86 11.58 19.33
CA ARG A 48 -17.05 10.71 19.35
C ARG A 48 -17.85 10.70 18.05
N VAL A 49 -17.82 11.79 17.28
CA VAL A 49 -18.68 11.96 16.10
C VAL A 49 -17.82 12.02 14.84
N ILE A 50 -16.89 12.97 14.76
CA ILE A 50 -16.17 13.26 13.52
C ILE A 50 -15.09 12.21 13.25
N PHE A 51 -14.23 11.89 14.21
CA PHE A 51 -13.08 11.00 14.01
C PHE A 51 -13.48 9.58 13.56
N PRO A 52 -14.50 8.92 14.13
CA PRO A 52 -14.94 7.61 13.65
C PRO A 52 -15.44 7.65 12.19
N GLN A 53 -16.11 8.73 11.78
CA GLN A 53 -16.56 8.92 10.40
C GLN A 53 -15.40 9.22 9.45
N ALA A 54 -14.49 10.10 9.89
CA ALA A 54 -13.31 10.49 9.13
C ALA A 54 -12.37 9.30 8.93
N LEU A 55 -12.21 8.45 9.95
CA LEU A 55 -11.40 7.23 9.88
C LEU A 55 -11.86 6.29 8.77
N ARG A 56 -13.17 6.06 8.63
CA ARG A 56 -13.72 5.23 7.54
C ARG A 56 -13.35 5.77 6.15
N ARG A 57 -13.20 7.09 6.01
CA ARG A 57 -12.79 7.74 4.76
C ARG A 57 -11.26 7.78 4.56
N MET A 58 -10.48 7.63 5.63
CA MET A 58 -9.01 7.56 5.59
C MET A 58 -8.50 6.14 5.30
N ILE A 59 -9.28 5.10 5.58
CA ILE A 59 -8.90 3.70 5.34
C ILE A 59 -8.52 3.44 3.86
N PRO A 60 -9.31 3.85 2.84
CA PRO A 60 -8.96 3.56 1.45
C PRO A 60 -7.61 4.15 1.01
N PRO A 61 -7.29 5.44 1.27
CA PRO A 61 -5.96 5.99 0.99
C PRO A 61 -4.81 5.30 1.73
N PHE A 62 -5.03 4.83 2.97
CA PHE A 62 -4.01 4.08 3.71
C PHE A 62 -3.74 2.70 3.08
N LEU A 63 -4.80 2.02 2.63
CA LEU A 63 -4.67 0.75 1.91
C LEU A 63 -3.96 0.96 0.58
N GLU A 64 -4.34 1.99 -0.18
CA GLU A 64 -3.69 2.33 -1.45
C GLU A 64 -2.18 2.58 -1.26
N ARG A 65 -1.80 3.38 -0.25
CA ARG A 65 -0.40 3.60 0.09
C ARG A 65 0.32 2.32 0.51
N SER A 66 -0.36 1.44 1.24
CA SER A 66 0.20 0.14 1.64
C SER A 66 0.46 -0.76 0.43
N PHE A 67 -0.47 -0.80 -0.53
CA PHE A 67 -0.28 -1.51 -1.80
C PHE A 67 0.83 -0.91 -2.66
N GLU A 68 0.95 0.42 -2.71
CA GLU A 68 2.05 1.11 -3.40
C GLU A 68 3.42 0.75 -2.79
N LEU A 69 3.50 0.70 -1.46
CA LEU A 69 4.70 0.29 -0.74
C LEU A 69 5.00 -1.20 -0.99
N LEU A 70 3.98 -2.07 -0.99
CA LEU A 70 4.13 -3.49 -1.34
C LEU A 70 4.63 -3.67 -2.78
N LYS A 71 4.08 -2.92 -3.75
CA LYS A 71 4.57 -2.91 -5.14
C LYS A 71 6.01 -2.43 -5.21
N SER A 72 6.34 -1.34 -4.53
CA SER A 72 7.69 -0.76 -4.56
C SER A 72 8.72 -1.68 -3.91
N THR A 73 8.35 -2.37 -2.82
CA THR A 73 9.20 -3.38 -2.16
C THR A 73 9.26 -4.69 -2.94
N ALA A 74 8.18 -5.11 -3.60
CA ALA A 74 8.18 -6.25 -4.52
C ALA A 74 9.01 -5.95 -5.78
N LEU A 75 8.98 -4.72 -6.30
CA LEU A 75 9.86 -4.25 -7.39
C LEU A 75 11.31 -4.12 -6.90
N ALA A 76 11.55 -3.72 -5.65
CA ALA A 76 12.88 -3.78 -5.04
C ALA A 76 13.34 -5.24 -4.80
N SER A 77 12.41 -6.16 -4.54
CA SER A 77 12.67 -7.60 -4.55
C SER A 77 12.91 -8.10 -5.97
N SER A 78 12.27 -7.48 -6.98
CA SER A 78 12.63 -7.63 -8.39
C SER A 78 13.98 -6.98 -8.72
N LEU A 79 14.61 -6.21 -7.84
CA LEU A 79 16.03 -5.88 -7.98
C LEU A 79 16.91 -7.07 -7.58
N ALA A 80 16.44 -7.97 -6.70
CA ALA A 80 17.04 -9.30 -6.49
C ALA A 80 16.79 -10.23 -7.70
N TYR A 81 15.83 -9.93 -8.58
CA TYR A 81 15.75 -10.53 -9.93
C TYR A 81 17.04 -10.28 -10.70
N SER A 82 17.64 -9.11 -10.55
CA SER A 82 18.92 -8.79 -11.21
C SER A 82 20.00 -9.79 -10.81
N GLU A 83 19.98 -10.30 -9.57
CA GLU A 83 20.86 -11.38 -9.11
C GLU A 83 20.55 -12.70 -9.83
N LEU A 84 19.27 -13.02 -10.00
CA LEU A 84 18.84 -14.23 -10.72
C LEU A 84 19.14 -14.14 -12.23
N LEU A 85 18.97 -12.98 -12.85
CA LEU A 85 19.37 -12.69 -14.24
C LEU A 85 20.88 -12.69 -14.40
N TYR A 86 21.61 -12.20 -13.40
CA TYR A 86 23.06 -12.22 -13.40
C TYR A 86 23.59 -13.65 -13.33
N GLN A 87 23.03 -14.47 -12.43
CA GLN A 87 23.26 -15.92 -12.38
C GLN A 87 22.87 -16.60 -13.70
N ALA A 88 21.76 -16.21 -14.30
CA ALA A 88 21.32 -16.71 -15.60
C ALA A 88 22.27 -16.35 -16.73
N MET A 89 22.79 -15.11 -16.77
CA MET A 89 23.80 -14.68 -17.72
C MET A 89 25.11 -15.43 -17.52
N GLN A 90 25.50 -15.70 -16.27
CA GLN A 90 26.64 -16.56 -15.92
C GLN A 90 26.46 -17.97 -16.47
N ILE A 91 25.32 -18.63 -16.18
CA ILE A 91 25.01 -19.98 -16.68
C ILE A 91 24.92 -20.00 -18.20
N ASN A 92 24.33 -18.98 -18.81
CA ASN A 92 24.25 -18.84 -20.26
C ASN A 92 25.64 -18.65 -20.90
N SER A 93 26.53 -17.87 -20.28
CA SER A 93 27.92 -17.72 -20.76
C SER A 93 28.73 -19.02 -20.69
N GLN A 94 28.35 -19.95 -19.81
CA GLN A 94 28.99 -21.26 -19.68
C GLN A 94 28.35 -22.30 -20.60
N THR A 95 27.03 -22.23 -20.80
CA THR A 95 26.25 -23.28 -21.48
C THR A 95 25.93 -22.92 -22.94
N TYR A 96 26.04 -21.64 -23.33
CA TYR A 96 25.69 -21.07 -24.64
C TYR A 96 24.27 -21.41 -25.13
N ARG A 97 23.33 -21.61 -24.19
CA ARG A 97 21.93 -21.96 -24.45
C ARG A 97 20.98 -20.86 -23.94
N PRO A 98 20.95 -19.69 -24.59
CA PRO A 98 20.19 -18.52 -24.12
C PRO A 98 18.68 -18.77 -24.07
N LEU A 99 18.13 -19.48 -25.06
CA LEU A 99 16.69 -19.71 -25.16
C LEU A 99 16.18 -20.56 -23.99
N GLU A 100 16.86 -21.66 -23.65
CA GLU A 100 16.45 -22.55 -22.56
C GLU A 100 16.53 -21.85 -21.20
N VAL A 101 17.62 -21.11 -20.95
CA VAL A 101 17.85 -20.41 -19.68
C VAL A 101 16.84 -19.29 -19.46
N TYR A 102 16.61 -18.43 -20.47
CA TYR A 102 15.67 -17.32 -20.31
C TYR A 102 14.20 -17.78 -20.30
N SER A 103 13.86 -18.86 -21.01
CA SER A 103 12.51 -19.43 -20.99
C SER A 103 12.17 -20.00 -19.61
N LEU A 104 13.11 -20.74 -18.98
CA LEU A 104 12.95 -21.28 -17.63
C LEU A 104 12.69 -20.16 -16.61
N ILE A 105 13.47 -19.09 -16.70
CA ILE A 105 13.34 -17.92 -15.83
C ILE A 105 11.99 -17.24 -16.03
N ALA A 106 11.58 -17.02 -17.28
CA ALA A 106 10.27 -16.43 -17.59
C ALA A 106 9.12 -17.25 -16.95
N VAL A 107 9.17 -18.58 -17.03
CA VAL A 107 8.16 -19.46 -16.43
C VAL A 107 8.19 -19.39 -14.90
N MET A 108 9.38 -19.41 -14.28
CA MET A 108 9.51 -19.26 -12.84
C MET A 108 8.90 -17.94 -12.36
N TYR A 109 9.19 -16.84 -13.05
CA TYR A 109 8.66 -15.53 -12.69
C TYR A 109 7.17 -15.39 -12.91
N PHE A 110 6.67 -15.91 -14.01
CA PHE A 110 5.24 -15.96 -14.28
C PHE A 110 4.50 -16.70 -13.17
N THR A 111 5.03 -17.85 -12.74
CA THR A 111 4.45 -18.65 -11.65
C THR A 111 4.46 -17.89 -10.32
N LEU A 112 5.56 -17.20 -10.00
CA LEU A 112 5.71 -16.46 -8.75
C LEU A 112 4.78 -15.24 -8.70
N LEU A 113 4.69 -14.49 -9.80
CA LEU A 113 3.74 -13.38 -9.96
C LEU A 113 2.28 -13.85 -9.85
N LEU A 114 1.96 -15.01 -10.45
CA LEU A 114 0.62 -15.59 -10.32
C LEU A 114 0.29 -15.95 -8.87
N ILE A 115 1.21 -16.56 -8.12
CA ILE A 115 0.98 -16.90 -6.71
C ILE A 115 0.72 -15.65 -5.88
N ILE A 116 1.55 -14.61 -6.04
CA ILE A 116 1.41 -13.36 -5.30
C ILE A 116 0.09 -12.66 -5.67
N SER A 117 -0.23 -12.59 -6.97
CA SER A 117 -1.47 -11.98 -7.45
C SER A 117 -2.71 -12.68 -6.87
N GLN A 118 -2.73 -14.01 -6.90
CA GLN A 118 -3.84 -14.80 -6.35
C GLN A 118 -3.94 -14.67 -4.82
N GLY A 119 -2.80 -14.67 -4.12
CA GLY A 119 -2.75 -14.44 -2.67
C GLY A 119 -3.30 -13.06 -2.27
N SER A 120 -2.94 -12.03 -3.04
CA SER A 120 -3.46 -10.67 -2.86
C SER A 120 -4.97 -10.60 -3.10
N GLN A 121 -5.48 -11.22 -4.16
CA GLN A 121 -6.92 -11.27 -4.44
C GLN A 121 -7.70 -12.04 -3.37
N LEU A 122 -7.13 -13.09 -2.80
CA LEU A 122 -7.76 -13.85 -1.72
C LEU A 122 -7.84 -13.01 -0.44
N LEU A 123 -6.79 -12.25 -0.15
CA LEU A 123 -6.72 -11.35 1.00
C LEU A 123 -7.69 -10.18 0.84
N GLU A 124 -7.76 -9.58 -0.36
CA GLU A 124 -8.74 -8.55 -0.71
C GLU A 124 -10.16 -9.07 -0.56
N ARG A 125 -10.49 -10.27 -1.05
CA ARG A 125 -11.83 -10.85 -0.90
C ARG A 125 -12.20 -11.09 0.56
N ARG A 126 -11.26 -11.54 1.39
CA ARG A 126 -11.51 -11.74 2.82
C ARG A 126 -11.69 -10.43 3.59
N LEU A 127 -11.02 -9.37 3.18
CA LEU A 127 -11.16 -8.04 3.78
C LEU A 127 -12.37 -7.28 3.22
N ALA A 128 -12.73 -7.48 1.95
CA ALA A 128 -13.88 -6.87 1.28
C ALA A 128 -15.23 -7.51 1.66
N VAL A 129 -15.25 -8.74 2.19
CA VAL A 129 -16.48 -9.35 2.77
C VAL A 129 -16.93 -8.62 4.05
N SER A 130 -16.15 -7.66 4.57
CA SER A 130 -16.60 -6.72 5.60
C SER A 130 -17.06 -5.35 5.03
N ASP A 131 -17.47 -5.28 3.76
CA ASP A 131 -18.08 -4.08 3.16
C ASP A 131 -19.39 -4.38 2.41
N SER A 132 -20.19 -5.31 2.94
CA SER A 132 -21.61 -5.42 2.56
C SER A 132 -22.49 -5.73 3.77
N ARG A 133 -22.76 -4.71 4.58
CA ARG A 133 -24.08 -4.40 5.21
C ARG A 133 -23.98 -3.20 6.16
#